data_AF-C5ID25-F1
#
_entry.id   AF-C5ID25-F1
#
_cell.length_a   1.000
_cell.length_b   1.000
_cell.length_c   1.000
_cell.angle_alpha   90.00
_cell.angle_beta   90.00
_cell.angle_gamma   90.00
#
_symmetry.space_group_name_H-M   'P 1'
#
loop_
_entity.id
_entity.type
_entity.pdbx_description
1 polymer ?
#
loop_
_entity_poly.entity_id
_entity_poly.type
_entity_poly.pdbx_seq_one_letter_code
_entity_poly.pdbx_strand_id
1 'polypeptide(L)'
;EQDEILALLSRIEGKGKGILQHHQVIAEFEEIPEESRQKLTDGAFGEVLRSTQEAIVLPPWVALAVRPRPGVWEYLRVNVHALVVEVLQPAEYLHFKEELVDGSSNGNFVLELDFEPFTASFPRPTLNKSIGNGVQFLNRHLSAKLFHDEESLHPLLEFLRLHSVMERH
;
A
#
# COMPACT_ATOMS: atom_id res chain seq x y z
N GLU A 1 -22.31 -15.92 -2.33
CA GLU A 1 -21.13 -15.07 -2.09
C GLU A 1 -21.35 -13.67 -2.65
N GLN A 2 -21.71 -13.53 -3.93
CA GLN A 2 -21.93 -12.23 -4.57
C GLN A 2 -23.06 -11.39 -3.92
N ASP A 3 -24.17 -12.03 -3.52
CA ASP A 3 -25.28 -11.36 -2.83
C ASP A 3 -24.86 -10.83 -1.45
N GLU A 4 -24.04 -11.60 -0.72
CA GLU A 4 -23.53 -11.19 0.59
C GLU A 4 -22.50 -10.06 0.48
N ILE A 5 -21.66 -10.06 -0.57
CA ILE A 5 -20.73 -8.96 -0.87
C ILE A 5 -21.51 -7.68 -1.17
N LEU A 6 -22.54 -7.77 -2.02
CA LEU A 6 -23.41 -6.66 -2.35
C LEU A 6 -24.11 -6.10 -1.11
N ALA A 7 -24.58 -6.97 -0.21
CA ALA A 7 -25.22 -6.57 1.04
C ALA A 7 -24.26 -5.76 1.93
N LEU A 8 -23.01 -6.21 2.07
CA LEU A 8 -22.00 -5.46 2.83
C LEU A 8 -21.68 -4.12 2.18
N LEU A 9 -21.42 -4.12 0.86
CA LEU A 9 -21.05 -2.90 0.14
C LEU A 9 -22.18 -1.87 0.16
N SER A 10 -23.44 -2.31 0.02
CA SER A 10 -24.63 -1.46 0.18
C SER A 10 -24.73 -0.86 1.59
N ARG A 11 -24.35 -1.60 2.64
CA ARG A 11 -24.31 -1.07 4.01
C ARG A 11 -23.24 -0.01 4.19
N ILE A 12 -22.05 -0.26 3.64
CA ILE A 12 -20.93 0.69 3.65
C ILE A 12 -21.31 1.96 2.88
N GLU A 13 -21.86 1.82 1.67
CA GLU A 13 -22.36 2.95 0.87
C GLU A 13 -23.47 3.72 1.59
N GLY A 14 -24.38 3.02 2.27
CA GLY A 14 -25.48 3.59 3.04
C GLY A 14 -25.05 4.48 4.22
N LYS A 15 -23.77 4.44 4.63
CA LYS A 15 -23.20 5.41 5.58
C LYS A 15 -23.02 6.81 4.97
N GLY A 16 -23.14 6.91 3.65
CA GLY A 16 -23.00 8.15 2.91
C GLY A 16 -21.55 8.48 2.56
N LYS A 17 -21.38 9.59 1.84
CA LYS A 17 -20.09 10.09 1.38
C LYS A 17 -19.15 10.31 2.59
N GLY A 18 -18.00 9.62 2.62
CA GLY A 18 -17.06 9.71 3.74
C GLY A 18 -15.91 8.71 3.69
N ILE A 19 -15.12 8.69 4.78
CA ILE A 19 -14.06 7.70 5.01
C ILE A 19 -14.48 6.80 6.17
N LEU A 20 -14.37 5.49 5.98
CA LEU A 20 -14.45 4.49 7.04
C LEU A 20 -13.04 3.98 7.35
N GLN A 21 -12.67 4.06 8.60
CA GLN A 21 -11.45 3.44 9.12
C GLN A 21 -11.64 1.93 9.29
N HIS A 22 -10.53 1.17 9.35
CA HIS A 22 -10.54 -0.30 9.52
C HIS A 22 -11.58 -0.79 10.54
N HIS A 23 -11.56 -0.26 11.76
CA HIS A 23 -12.49 -0.67 12.82
C HIS A 23 -13.98 -0.43 12.47
N GLN A 24 -14.29 0.60 11.68
CA GLN A 24 -15.65 0.86 11.22
C GLN A 24 -16.06 -0.10 10.10
N VAL A 25 -15.13 -0.44 9.20
CA VAL A 25 -15.35 -1.47 8.17
C VAL A 25 -15.62 -2.83 8.82
N ILE A 26 -14.84 -3.20 9.85
CA ILE A 26 -15.04 -4.43 10.62
C ILE A 26 -16.37 -4.41 11.37
N ALA A 27 -16.74 -3.28 11.99
CA ALA A 27 -18.03 -3.16 12.67
C ALA A 27 -19.21 -3.40 11.70
N GLU A 28 -19.17 -2.85 10.48
CA GLU A 28 -20.23 -3.12 9.48
C GLU A 28 -20.27 -4.58 9.03
N PHE A 29 -19.11 -5.24 8.98
CA PHE A 29 -19.04 -6.66 8.69
C PHE A 29 -19.61 -7.50 9.85
N GLU A 30 -19.35 -7.14 11.10
CA GLU A 30 -19.84 -7.86 12.28
C GLU A 30 -21.36 -7.78 12.46
N GLU A 31 -21.99 -6.72 11.98
CA GLU A 31 -23.44 -6.50 11.99
C GLU A 31 -24.21 -7.32 10.94
N ILE A 32 -23.53 -8.09 10.10
CA ILE A 32 -24.16 -9.03 9.15
C ILE A 32 -24.59 -10.31 9.91
N PRO A 33 -25.73 -10.94 9.57
CA PRO A 33 -26.11 -12.22 10.17
C PRO A 33 -25.00 -13.27 10.09
N GLU A 34 -24.84 -14.06 11.14
CA GLU A 34 -23.73 -15.04 11.27
C GLU A 34 -23.64 -16.00 10.09
N GLU A 35 -24.78 -16.51 9.60
CA GLU A 35 -24.83 -17.39 8.42
C GLU A 35 -24.25 -16.72 7.15
N SER A 36 -24.51 -15.43 6.95
CA SER A 36 -23.97 -14.65 5.83
C SER A 36 -22.50 -14.27 6.06
N ARG A 37 -22.11 -13.96 7.30
CA ARG A 37 -20.71 -13.70 7.67
C ARG A 37 -19.84 -14.92 7.42
N GLN A 38 -20.31 -16.11 7.78
CA GLN A 38 -19.58 -17.36 7.57
C GLN A 38 -19.23 -17.55 6.09
N LYS A 39 -20.23 -17.38 5.20
CA LYS A 39 -20.05 -17.48 3.75
C LYS A 39 -19.05 -16.46 3.19
N LEU A 40 -19.03 -15.24 3.72
CA LEU A 40 -18.06 -14.22 3.34
C LEU A 40 -16.66 -14.52 3.87
N THR A 41 -16.57 -15.12 5.07
CA THR A 41 -15.31 -15.44 5.75
C THR A 41 -14.60 -16.63 5.12
N ASP A 42 -15.38 -17.62 4.66
CA ASP A 42 -14.89 -18.83 4.00
C ASP A 42 -14.37 -18.56 2.58
N GLY A 43 -14.76 -17.41 1.99
CA GLY A 43 -14.31 -16.96 0.67
C GLY A 43 -13.07 -16.04 0.71
N ALA A 44 -12.52 -15.75 -0.47
CA ALA A 44 -11.37 -14.86 -0.64
C ALA A 44 -11.67 -13.42 -0.19
N PHE A 45 -12.95 -13.01 -0.26
CA PHE A 45 -13.37 -11.67 0.12
C PHE A 45 -13.21 -11.38 1.62
N GLY A 46 -13.35 -12.39 2.47
CA GLY A 46 -13.13 -12.25 3.92
C GLY A 46 -11.69 -11.83 4.26
N GLU A 47 -10.70 -12.32 3.51
CA GLU A 47 -9.30 -11.92 3.69
C GLU A 47 -9.07 -10.47 3.24
N VAL A 48 -9.70 -10.06 2.14
CA VAL A 48 -9.67 -8.67 1.66
C VAL A 48 -10.21 -7.74 2.74
N LEU A 49 -11.41 -8.01 3.28
CA LEU A 49 -12.02 -7.19 4.33
C LEU A 49 -11.17 -7.08 5.59
N ARG A 50 -10.63 -8.20 6.08
CA ARG A 50 -9.74 -8.19 7.26
C ARG A 50 -8.46 -7.41 7.02
N SER A 51 -8.01 -7.34 5.77
CA SER A 51 -6.79 -6.64 5.38
C SER A 51 -7.04 -5.17 4.96
N THR A 52 -8.29 -4.77 4.73
CA THR A 52 -8.69 -3.40 4.39
C THR A 52 -8.38 -2.45 5.53
N GLN A 53 -7.51 -1.46 5.30
CA GLN A 53 -7.12 -0.46 6.30
C GLN A 53 -8.08 0.73 6.35
N GLU A 54 -8.64 1.10 5.21
CA GLU A 54 -9.66 2.13 5.09
C GLU A 54 -10.51 1.91 3.84
N ALA A 55 -11.74 2.43 3.89
CA ALA A 55 -12.67 2.48 2.76
C ALA A 55 -13.11 3.93 2.54
N ILE A 56 -13.13 4.38 1.28
CA ILE A 56 -13.64 5.68 0.88
C ILE A 56 -14.96 5.45 0.16
N VAL A 57 -15.98 6.19 0.55
CA VAL A 57 -17.32 6.10 -0.02
C VAL A 57 -17.60 7.37 -0.82
N LEU A 58 -17.70 7.22 -2.13
CA LEU A 58 -18.20 8.22 -3.07
C LEU A 58 -19.25 7.54 -3.96
N PRO A 59 -20.53 7.54 -3.56
CA PRO A 59 -21.57 6.79 -4.27
C PRO A 59 -21.58 7.08 -5.79
N PRO A 60 -21.65 6.05 -6.66
CA PRO A 60 -21.91 4.64 -6.36
C PRO A 60 -20.65 3.79 -6.08
N TRP A 61 -19.50 4.42 -5.83
CA TRP A 61 -18.21 3.76 -5.68
C TRP A 61 -17.77 3.66 -4.22
N VAL A 62 -17.23 2.50 -3.88
CA VAL A 62 -16.50 2.25 -2.62
C VAL A 62 -15.07 1.86 -2.97
N ALA A 63 -14.09 2.68 -2.61
CA ALA A 63 -12.68 2.40 -2.79
C ALA A 63 -12.06 1.83 -1.52
N LEU A 64 -11.31 0.73 -1.61
CA LEU A 64 -10.67 0.04 -0.50
C LEU A 64 -9.15 0.16 -0.62
N ALA A 65 -8.48 0.51 0.48
CA ALA A 65 -7.04 0.33 0.62
C ALA A 65 -6.77 -0.95 1.40
N VAL A 66 -6.29 -1.99 0.70
CA VAL A 66 -6.06 -3.32 1.24
C VAL A 66 -4.58 -3.48 1.53
N ARG A 67 -4.25 -4.00 2.72
CA ARG A 67 -2.87 -4.24 3.15
C ARG A 67 -2.69 -5.71 3.54
N PRO A 68 -2.51 -6.62 2.56
CA PRO A 68 -2.39 -8.05 2.84
C PRO A 68 -1.19 -8.38 3.74
N ARG A 69 -0.09 -7.63 3.58
CA ARG A 69 1.16 -7.83 4.33
C ARG A 69 1.86 -6.50 4.62
N PRO A 70 2.74 -6.42 5.62
CA PRO A 70 3.52 -5.22 5.88
C PRO A 70 4.31 -4.76 4.66
N GLY A 71 4.07 -3.52 4.22
CA GLY A 71 4.74 -2.91 3.07
C GLY A 71 4.15 -3.27 1.71
N VAL A 72 3.06 -4.06 1.66
CA VAL A 72 2.34 -4.40 0.43
C VAL A 72 0.95 -3.79 0.51
N TRP A 73 0.59 -3.02 -0.50
CA TRP A 73 -0.70 -2.35 -0.61
C TRP A 73 -1.33 -2.65 -1.96
N GLU A 74 -2.65 -2.83 -1.94
CA GLU A 74 -3.50 -3.00 -3.11
C GLU A 74 -4.66 -2.03 -2.97
N TYR A 75 -4.97 -1.31 -4.04
CA TYR A 75 -6.06 -0.35 -4.07
C TYR A 75 -7.08 -0.82 -5.09
N LEU A 76 -8.36 -0.79 -4.72
CA LEU A 76 -9.44 -1.17 -5.62
C LEU A 76 -10.66 -0.31 -5.36
N ARG A 77 -11.51 -0.14 -6.37
CA ARG A 77 -12.86 0.42 -6.21
C ARG A 77 -13.91 -0.53 -6.72
N VAL A 78 -15.06 -0.50 -6.06
CA VAL A 78 -16.21 -1.31 -6.41
C VAL A 78 -17.40 -0.40 -6.67
N ASN A 79 -18.03 -0.56 -7.84
CA ASN A 79 -19.33 0.05 -8.10
C ASN A 79 -20.39 -0.81 -7.43
N VAL A 80 -21.07 -0.29 -6.42
CA VAL A 80 -22.02 -1.08 -5.62
C VAL A 80 -23.21 -1.55 -6.46
N HIS A 81 -23.72 -0.69 -7.34
CA HIS A 81 -24.89 -1.01 -8.15
C HIS A 81 -24.59 -1.95 -9.32
N ALA A 82 -23.43 -1.81 -9.96
CA ALA A 82 -23.04 -2.61 -11.11
C ALA A 82 -22.17 -3.84 -10.75
N LEU A 83 -21.71 -3.94 -9.50
CA LEU A 83 -20.76 -4.94 -9.02
C LEU A 83 -19.50 -5.05 -9.88
N VAL A 84 -19.04 -3.91 -10.39
CA VAL A 84 -17.80 -3.81 -11.16
C VAL A 84 -16.66 -3.49 -10.20
N VAL A 85 -15.60 -4.29 -10.26
CA VAL A 85 -14.37 -4.10 -9.47
C VAL A 85 -13.25 -3.63 -10.38
N GLU A 86 -12.56 -2.58 -9.97
CA GLU A 86 -11.41 -2.02 -10.68
C GLU A 86 -10.23 -1.90 -9.72
N VAL A 87 -9.06 -2.37 -10.16
CA VAL A 87 -7.80 -2.17 -9.44
C VAL A 87 -7.31 -0.76 -9.76
N LEU A 88 -6.90 -0.03 -8.72
CA LEU A 88 -6.42 1.33 -8.81
C LEU A 88 -4.91 1.38 -8.62
N GLN A 89 -4.28 2.30 -9.33
CA GLN A 89 -2.94 2.79 -8.99
C GLN A 89 -3.00 3.64 -7.72
N PRO A 90 -1.87 3.78 -6.99
CA PRO A 90 -1.83 4.63 -5.81
C PRO A 90 -2.31 6.07 -6.07
N ALA A 91 -1.92 6.67 -7.19
CA ALA A 91 -2.36 8.01 -7.59
C ALA A 91 -3.88 8.10 -7.80
N GLU A 92 -4.49 7.10 -8.45
CA GLU A 92 -5.95 7.06 -8.67
C GLU A 92 -6.72 6.91 -7.36
N TYR A 93 -6.19 6.13 -6.41
CA TYR A 93 -6.77 6.02 -5.07
C TYR A 93 -6.68 7.34 -4.29
N LEU A 94 -5.53 8.02 -4.36
CA LEU A 94 -5.36 9.33 -3.71
C LEU A 94 -6.28 10.38 -4.34
N HIS A 95 -6.44 10.37 -5.66
CA HIS A 95 -7.38 11.24 -6.36
C HIS A 95 -8.83 11.04 -5.85
N PHE A 96 -9.21 9.79 -5.59
CA PHE A 96 -10.51 9.47 -5.00
C PHE A 96 -10.67 10.06 -3.58
N LYS A 97 -9.59 10.17 -2.79
CA LYS A 97 -9.60 10.87 -1.49
C LYS A 97 -9.74 12.38 -1.64
N GLU A 98 -9.10 12.96 -2.65
CA GLU A 98 -9.18 14.39 -2.93
C GLU A 98 -10.61 14.78 -3.33
N GLU A 99 -11.24 14.01 -4.22
CA GLU A 99 -12.64 14.24 -4.66
C GLU A 99 -13.64 14.17 -3.49
N LEU A 100 -13.31 13.43 -2.44
CA LEU A 100 -14.11 13.41 -1.22
C LEU A 100 -14.22 14.80 -0.59
N VAL A 101 -13.13 15.56 -0.56
CA VAL A 101 -13.06 16.87 0.10
C VAL A 101 -13.37 17.99 -0.88
N ASP A 102 -12.70 17.99 -2.04
CA ASP A 102 -12.70 19.12 -2.97
C ASP A 102 -13.75 18.97 -4.09
N GLY A 103 -14.39 17.81 -4.19
CA GLY A 103 -15.24 17.45 -5.32
C GLY A 103 -14.45 17.25 -6.62
N SER A 104 -15.14 17.23 -7.75
CA SER A 104 -14.51 17.10 -9.08
C SER A 104 -13.83 18.41 -9.49
N SER A 105 -12.65 18.66 -8.93
CA SER A 105 -11.82 19.81 -9.31
C SER A 105 -10.93 19.48 -10.51
N ASN A 106 -10.80 20.43 -11.45
CA ASN A 106 -9.98 20.29 -12.66
C ASN A 106 -8.49 20.53 -12.33
N GLY A 107 -7.87 19.59 -11.61
CA GLY A 107 -6.48 19.61 -11.21
C GLY A 107 -5.55 18.86 -12.17
N ASN A 108 -5.58 19.15 -13.48
CA ASN A 108 -4.80 18.38 -14.49
C ASN A 108 -3.27 18.38 -14.26
N PHE A 109 -2.75 19.22 -13.36
CA PHE A 109 -1.32 19.34 -13.06
C PHE A 109 -1.05 19.46 -11.54
N VAL A 110 -1.80 18.73 -10.72
CA VAL A 110 -1.48 18.59 -9.29
C VAL A 110 -0.09 17.96 -9.17
N LEU A 111 0.75 18.51 -8.28
CA LEU A 111 2.10 18.02 -8.07
C LEU A 111 2.05 16.64 -7.39
N GLU A 112 2.55 15.62 -8.07
CA GLU A 112 2.77 14.29 -7.50
C GLU A 112 4.23 14.12 -7.06
N LEU A 113 4.42 13.67 -5.82
CA LEU A 113 5.75 13.38 -5.27
C LEU A 113 6.06 11.89 -5.41
N ASP A 114 6.82 11.53 -6.44
CA ASP A 114 7.28 10.16 -6.66
C ASP A 114 8.79 10.00 -6.39
N PHE A 115 9.12 9.20 -5.37
CA PHE A 115 10.49 8.87 -4.99
C PHE A 115 10.94 7.49 -5.48
N GLU A 116 10.04 6.69 -6.06
CA GLU A 116 10.36 5.38 -6.61
C GLU A 116 11.51 5.41 -7.64
N PRO A 117 11.49 6.27 -8.67
CA PRO A 117 12.55 6.30 -9.68
C PRO A 117 13.93 6.68 -9.09
N PHE A 118 13.95 7.48 -8.02
CA PHE A 118 15.19 7.92 -7.37
C PHE A 118 15.87 6.85 -6.51
N THR A 119 15.17 5.75 -6.22
CA THR A 119 15.69 4.65 -5.39
C THR A 119 15.93 3.36 -6.19
N ALA A 120 15.68 3.38 -7.50
CA ALA A 120 15.81 2.21 -8.38
C ALA A 120 17.23 1.62 -8.45
N SER A 121 18.26 2.42 -8.18
CA SER A 121 19.66 1.95 -8.12
C SER A 121 19.96 1.06 -6.93
N PHE A 122 19.10 1.05 -5.90
CA PHE A 122 19.28 0.24 -4.70
C PHE A 122 18.37 -0.99 -4.74
N PRO A 123 18.91 -2.20 -4.55
CA PRO A 123 18.07 -3.38 -4.47
C PRO A 123 17.16 -3.29 -3.25
N ARG A 124 15.86 -3.56 -3.43
CA ARG A 124 14.87 -3.54 -2.35
C ARG A 124 14.68 -4.94 -1.77
N PRO A 125 14.85 -5.15 -0.45
CA PRO A 125 14.53 -6.42 0.16
C PRO A 125 13.01 -6.66 0.16
N THR A 126 12.57 -7.83 -0.27
CA THR A 126 11.14 -8.22 -0.32
C THR A 126 10.70 -9.09 0.86
N LEU A 127 11.63 -9.53 1.71
CA LEU A 127 11.35 -10.40 2.84
C LEU A 127 11.03 -9.56 4.09
N ASN A 128 9.93 -9.88 4.78
CA ASN A 128 9.52 -9.17 6.00
C ASN A 128 10.64 -9.10 7.07
N LYS A 129 11.45 -10.15 7.20
CA LYS A 129 12.59 -10.19 8.15
C LYS A 129 13.67 -9.13 7.87
N SER A 130 13.68 -8.55 6.68
CA SER A 130 14.63 -7.53 6.27
C SER A 130 14.16 -6.11 6.60
N ILE A 131 12.89 -5.92 6.97
CA ILE A 131 12.39 -4.64 7.47
C ILE A 131 13.15 -4.30 8.76
N GLY A 132 13.71 -3.09 8.83
CA GLY A 132 14.57 -2.66 9.95
C GLY A 132 16.02 -3.17 9.92
N ASN A 133 16.38 -4.06 8.98
CA ASN A 133 17.71 -4.67 8.87
C ASN A 133 18.48 -4.22 7.61
N GLY A 134 18.32 -2.94 7.22
CA GLY A 134 18.88 -2.40 5.98
C GLY A 134 20.41 -2.51 5.86
N VAL A 135 21.14 -2.29 6.95
CA VAL A 135 22.62 -2.40 6.97
C VAL A 135 23.07 -3.83 6.66
N GLN A 136 22.39 -4.85 7.20
CA GLN A 136 22.75 -6.25 6.91
C GLN A 136 22.53 -6.59 5.44
N PHE A 137 21.43 -6.10 4.86
CA PHE A 137 21.13 -6.28 3.45
C PHE A 137 22.16 -5.58 2.56
N LEU A 138 22.49 -4.32 2.89
CA LEU A 138 23.49 -3.53 2.19
C LEU A 138 24.88 -4.17 2.29
N ASN A 139 25.28 -4.63 3.47
CA ASN A 139 26.56 -5.33 3.66
C ASN A 139 26.66 -6.56 2.76
N ARG A 140 25.60 -7.39 2.70
CA ARG A 140 25.59 -8.55 1.79
C ARG A 140 25.69 -8.15 0.32
N HIS A 141 24.98 -7.08 -0.07
CA HIS A 141 25.02 -6.56 -1.44
C HIS A 141 26.40 -6.01 -1.81
N LEU A 142 26.98 -5.17 -0.94
CA LEU A 142 28.33 -4.62 -1.12
C LEU A 142 29.38 -5.72 -1.15
N SER A 143 29.35 -6.69 -0.22
CA SER A 143 30.26 -7.82 -0.24
C SER A 143 30.20 -8.55 -1.59
N ALA A 144 29.00 -8.89 -2.07
CA ALA A 144 28.85 -9.56 -3.36
C ALA A 144 29.42 -8.73 -4.54
N LYS A 145 29.18 -7.42 -4.54
CA LYS A 145 29.70 -6.50 -5.57
C LYS A 145 31.22 -6.40 -5.54
N LEU A 146 31.81 -6.26 -4.35
CA LEU A 146 33.25 -6.15 -4.12
C LEU A 146 34.05 -7.40 -4.55
N PHE A 147 33.41 -8.58 -4.57
CA PHE A 147 34.06 -9.83 -4.97
C PHE A 147 34.05 -10.11 -6.48
N HIS A 148 33.23 -9.40 -7.28
CA HIS A 148 33.04 -9.72 -8.70
C HIS A 148 33.88 -8.87 -9.66
N ASP A 149 34.43 -7.73 -9.22
CA ASP A 149 35.01 -6.74 -10.12
C ASP A 149 36.19 -6.00 -9.46
N GLU A 150 37.34 -5.96 -10.13
CA GLU A 150 38.54 -5.26 -9.65
C GLU A 150 38.29 -3.74 -9.54
N GLU A 151 37.48 -3.17 -10.44
CA GLU A 151 37.11 -1.74 -10.39
C GLU A 151 36.25 -1.41 -9.16
N SER A 152 35.49 -2.39 -8.65
CA SER A 152 34.61 -2.19 -7.50
C SER A 152 35.34 -1.97 -6.18
N LEU A 153 36.63 -2.33 -6.09
CA LEU A 153 37.49 -2.07 -4.92
C LEU A 153 38.07 -0.65 -4.92
N HIS A 154 38.12 0.03 -6.07
CA HIS A 154 38.71 1.36 -6.17
C HIS A 154 38.06 2.38 -5.22
N PRO A 155 36.72 2.45 -5.05
CA PRO A 155 36.09 3.34 -4.07
C PRO A 155 36.53 3.08 -2.63
N LEU A 156 36.80 1.82 -2.26
CA LEU A 156 37.28 1.48 -0.92
C LEU A 156 38.71 1.97 -0.70
N LEU A 157 39.59 1.78 -1.69
CA LEU A 157 40.96 2.29 -1.65
C LEU A 157 40.98 3.82 -1.56
N GLU A 158 40.17 4.49 -2.37
CA GLU A 158 40.06 5.95 -2.37
C GLU A 158 39.53 6.48 -1.04
N PHE A 159 38.50 5.84 -0.48
CA PHE A 159 37.96 6.18 0.84
C PHE A 159 39.05 6.10 1.92
N LEU A 160 39.81 5.01 1.97
CA LEU A 160 40.88 4.83 2.96
C LEU A 160 42.03 5.82 2.77
N ARG A 161 42.38 6.17 1.52
CA ARG A 161 43.45 7.14 1.21
C ARG A 161 43.09 8.56 1.66
N LEU A 162 41.82 8.95 1.49
CA LEU A 162 41.34 10.28 1.86
C LEU A 162 41.01 10.39 3.36
N HIS A 163 40.89 9.26 4.06
CA HIS A 163 40.55 9.26 5.47
C HIS A 163 41.75 9.70 6.33
N SER A 164 41.67 10.92 6.87
CA SER A 164 42.62 11.43 7.87
C SER A 164 41.87 11.81 9.14
N VAL A 165 42.37 11.37 10.30
CA VAL A 165 41.94 11.90 11.61
C VAL A 165 42.84 13.09 11.93
N MET A 166 42.27 14.27 12.23
CA MET A 166 43.07 15.38 12.76
C MET A 166 43.78 14.89 14.03
N GLU A 167 45.11 14.85 14.01
CA GLU A 167 45.90 14.65 15.21
C GLU A 167 45.52 15.75 16.21
N ARG A 168 44.93 15.36 17.34
CA ARG A 168 44.83 16.26 18.48
C ARG A 168 46.24 16.39 19.06
N HIS A 169 46.80 17.60 18.94
CA HIS A 169 47.97 18.05 19.68
C HIS A 169 47.85 17.77 21.18
#